data_AF-A0A382LA40-F1
#
_entry.id   AF-A0A382LA40-F1
#
_cell.length_a   1.000
_cell.length_b   1.000
_cell.length_c   1.000
_cell.angle_alpha   90.00
_cell.angle_beta   90.00
_cell.angle_gamma   90.00
#
_symmetry.space_group_name_H-M   'P 1'
#
loop_
_entity.id
_entity.type
_entity.pdbx_description
1 polymer ?
#
loop_
_entity_poly.entity_id
_entity_poly.type
_entity_poly.pdbx_seq_one_letter_code
_entity_poly.pdbx_strand_id
1 'polypeptide(L)'
;MANVIIRPDWHLPEKFVTPERDYQNRRQFIREMGLVAGAGISAGAFAAEPTAAGNLKLYPGKRNPKYNLAAQLTNKAWATGYNNFYE
;
A
#
# COMPACT_ATOMS: atom_id res chain seq x y z
N MET A 1 3.47 -41.52 -36.20
CA MET A 1 2.22 -40.80 -35.84
C MET A 1 2.64 -39.56 -35.06
N ALA A 2 2.22 -38.37 -35.49
CA ALA A 2 2.55 -37.13 -34.78
C ALA A 2 1.55 -36.93 -33.64
N ASN A 3 2.05 -36.80 -32.41
CA ASN A 3 1.23 -36.45 -31.24
C ASN A 3 1.09 -34.93 -31.16
N VAL A 4 -0.08 -34.40 -31.52
CA VAL A 4 -0.41 -32.99 -31.35
C VAL A 4 -1.14 -32.81 -30.02
N ILE A 5 -0.58 -32.01 -29.12
CA ILE A 5 -1.18 -31.68 -27.83
C ILE A 5 -1.73 -30.26 -27.92
N ILE A 6 -3.05 -30.12 -27.95
CA ILE A 6 -3.73 -28.82 -27.88
C ILE A 6 -3.94 -28.48 -26.41
N ARG A 7 -3.39 -27.35 -25.95
CA ARG A 7 -3.50 -26.89 -24.57
C ARG A 7 -4.53 -25.77 -24.46
N PRO A 8 -5.25 -25.64 -23.33
CA PRO A 8 -6.23 -24.58 -23.12
C PRO A 8 -5.56 -23.20 -23.01
N ASP A 9 -6.34 -22.13 -23.22
CA ASP A 9 -5.81 -20.75 -23.26
C ASP A 9 -5.14 -20.29 -21.96
N TRP A 10 -5.53 -20.87 -20.82
CA TRP A 10 -4.95 -20.59 -19.50
C TRP A 10 -3.71 -21.43 -19.20
N HIS A 11 -3.27 -22.27 -20.14
CA HIS A 11 -2.10 -23.10 -19.93
C HIS A 11 -0.82 -22.26 -19.86
N LEU A 12 -0.16 -22.30 -18.70
CA LEU A 12 1.14 -21.68 -18.50
C LEU A 12 2.27 -22.73 -18.66
N PRO A 13 3.20 -22.55 -19.61
CA PRO A 13 4.39 -23.39 -19.71
C PRO A 13 5.24 -23.37 -18.43
N GLU A 14 5.83 -24.50 -18.05
CA GLU A 14 6.65 -24.65 -16.83
C GLU A 14 7.79 -23.63 -16.72
N LYS A 15 8.38 -23.22 -17.86
CA LYS A 15 9.42 -22.17 -17.90
C LYS A 15 8.97 -20.80 -17.36
N PHE A 16 7.66 -20.54 -17.29
CA PHE A 16 7.10 -19.32 -16.73
C PHE A 16 6.62 -19.50 -15.28
N VAL A 17 6.64 -20.73 -14.75
CA VAL A 17 6.28 -21.00 -13.36
C VAL A 17 7.47 -20.62 -12.48
N THR A 18 7.21 -19.83 -11.45
CA THR A 18 8.23 -19.53 -10.43
C THR A 18 8.63 -20.82 -9.71
N PRO A 19 9.94 -21.15 -9.60
CA PRO A 19 10.39 -22.32 -8.84
C PRO A 19 9.91 -22.28 -7.39
N GLU A 20 9.53 -23.43 -6.83
CA GLU A 20 8.98 -23.53 -5.48
C GLU A 20 9.95 -22.98 -4.42
N ARG A 21 11.25 -23.26 -4.58
CA ARG A 21 12.32 -22.74 -3.72
C ARG A 21 12.28 -21.21 -3.64
N ASP A 22 12.07 -20.53 -4.76
CA ASP A 22 12.04 -19.07 -4.81
C ASP A 22 10.76 -18.52 -4.18
N TYR A 23 9.63 -19.20 -4.40
CA TYR A 23 8.36 -18.89 -3.75
C TYR A 23 8.44 -19.00 -2.21
N GLN A 24 9.05 -20.07 -1.71
CA GLN A 24 9.24 -20.29 -0.27
C GLN A 24 10.19 -19.24 0.35
N ASN A 25 11.21 -18.80 -0.40
CA ASN A 25 12.22 -17.85 0.07
C ASN A 25 11.85 -16.37 -0.09
N ARG A 26 10.67 -16.03 -0.64
CA ARG A 26 10.22 -14.63 -0.83
C ARG A 26 10.28 -13.77 0.44
N ARG A 27 10.03 -14.36 1.61
CA ARG A 27 10.07 -13.65 2.91
C ARG A 27 11.49 -13.31 3.34
N GLN A 28 12.44 -14.20 3.04
CA GLN A 28 13.86 -13.94 3.30
C GLN A 28 14.34 -12.78 2.43
N PHE A 29 14.00 -12.79 1.14
CA PHE A 29 14.29 -11.69 0.22
C PHE A 29 13.76 -10.33 0.72
N ILE A 30 12.48 -10.28 1.14
CA ILE A 30 11.89 -9.03 1.68
C ILE A 30 12.59 -8.60 2.97
N ARG A 31 12.96 -9.54 3.85
CA ARG A 31 13.67 -9.25 5.10
C ARG A 31 15.06 -8.65 4.83
N GLU A 32 15.81 -9.24 3.91
CA GLU A 32 17.14 -8.76 3.53
C GLU A 32 17.07 -7.38 2.85
N MET A 33 16.12 -7.18 1.93
CA MET A 33 15.88 -5.86 1.33
C MET A 33 15.45 -4.82 2.37
N GLY A 34 14.58 -5.18 3.31
CA GLY A 34 14.15 -4.28 4.39
C GLY A 34 15.30 -3.84 5.30
N LEU A 35 16.30 -4.71 5.50
CA LEU A 35 17.50 -4.38 6.27
C LEU A 35 18.38 -3.36 5.53
N VAL A 36 18.59 -3.55 4.22
CA VAL A 36 19.36 -2.64 3.37
C VAL A 36 18.65 -1.29 3.20
N ALA A 37 17.34 -1.30 2.97
CA ALA A 37 16.53 -0.08 2.88
C ALA A 37 16.44 0.64 4.24
N GLY A 38 16.30 -0.09 5.34
CA GLY A 38 16.25 0.47 6.69
C GLY A 38 17.55 1.17 7.11
N ALA A 39 18.70 0.62 6.70
CA ALA A 39 20.01 1.24 6.94
C ALA A 39 20.22 2.55 6.15
N GLY A 40 19.61 2.69 4.97
CA GLY A 40 19.67 3.91 4.17
C GLY A 40 18.72 5.03 4.63
N ILE A 41 17.64 4.68 5.33
CA ILE A 41 16.58 5.63 5.76
C ILE A 41 16.88 6.23 7.14
N SER A 42 17.68 5.56 7.98
CA SER A 42 17.89 5.95 9.38
C SER A 42 18.71 7.23 9.60
N ALA A 43 19.50 7.67 8.61
CA ALA A 43 20.41 8.82 8.78
C ALA A 43 19.78 10.21 8.52
N GLY A 44 18.52 10.28 8.10
CA GLY A 44 17.88 11.60 7.85
C GLY A 44 16.42 11.62 7.42
N ALA A 45 15.75 10.48 7.27
CA ALA A 45 14.38 10.44 6.75
C ALA A 45 13.28 10.51 7.84
N PHE A 46 13.62 10.32 9.11
CA PHE A 46 12.69 10.56 10.22
C PHE A 46 12.82 12.00 10.69
N ALA A 47 12.39 12.94 9.86
CA ALA A 47 12.02 14.26 10.37
C ALA A 47 11.03 14.06 11.51
N ALA A 48 11.22 14.75 12.64
CA ALA A 48 10.32 14.68 13.78
C ALA A 48 8.87 14.79 13.29
N GLU A 49 8.04 13.80 13.62
CA GLU A 49 6.64 13.82 13.20
C GLU A 49 6.03 15.14 13.68
N PRO A 50 5.42 15.92 12.77
CA PRO A 50 4.86 17.20 13.16
C PRO A 50 3.71 16.92 14.13
N THR A 51 3.93 17.27 15.40
CA THR A 51 2.93 17.08 16.45
C THR A 51 1.68 17.88 16.11
N ALA A 52 0.51 17.37 16.52
CA ALA A 52 -0.76 18.06 16.31
C ALA A 52 -0.73 19.52 16.81
N ALA A 53 0.03 19.80 17.88
CA ALA A 53 0.25 21.13 18.42
C ALA A 53 1.04 22.07 17.48
N GLY A 54 2.07 21.58 16.78
CA GLY A 54 2.86 22.36 15.83
C GLY A 54 2.05 22.77 14.58
N ASN A 55 1.05 21.96 14.22
CA ASN A 55 0.24 22.13 13.02
C ASN A 55 -1.02 22.99 13.24
N LEU A 56 -1.33 23.42 14.47
CA LEU A 56 -2.51 24.25 14.77
C LEU A 56 -2.56 25.53 13.91
N LYS A 57 -1.41 26.11 13.58
CA LYS A 57 -1.29 27.30 12.72
C LYS A 57 -1.77 27.06 11.27
N LEU A 58 -1.82 25.79 10.85
CA LEU A 58 -2.23 25.38 9.50
C LEU A 58 -3.74 25.08 9.41
N TYR A 59 -4.46 25.13 10.54
CA TYR A 59 -5.89 24.86 10.59
C TYR A 59 -6.72 26.15 10.69
N PRO A 60 -7.87 26.23 9.98
CA PRO A 60 -8.38 25.24 9.03
C PRO A 60 -7.59 25.27 7.70
N GLY A 61 -7.30 24.09 7.16
CA GLY A 61 -6.64 23.96 5.86
C GLY A 61 -7.51 24.51 4.72
N LYS A 62 -6.88 25.16 3.72
CA LYS A 62 -7.60 25.68 2.53
C LYS A 62 -8.13 24.53 1.68
N ARG A 63 -9.35 24.68 1.15
CA ARG A 63 -9.99 23.67 0.28
C ARG A 63 -9.30 23.62 -1.08
N ASN A 64 -8.95 22.41 -1.53
CA ASN A 64 -8.31 22.20 -2.82
C ASN A 64 -9.36 22.20 -3.95
N PRO A 65 -9.26 23.08 -4.95
CA PRO A 65 -10.23 23.15 -6.05
C PRO A 65 -10.25 21.89 -6.93
N LYS A 66 -9.13 21.15 -7.02
CA LYS A 66 -9.05 19.89 -7.79
C LYS A 66 -9.91 18.77 -7.19
N TYR A 67 -10.18 18.83 -5.88
CA TYR A 67 -10.92 17.81 -5.14
C TYR A 67 -12.23 18.36 -4.57
N ASN A 68 -12.99 19.03 -5.42
CA ASN A 68 -14.31 19.53 -5.08
C ASN A 68 -15.39 18.67 -5.76
N LEU A 69 -15.74 17.53 -5.14
CA LEU A 69 -16.87 16.73 -5.61
C LEU A 69 -18.18 17.47 -5.33
N ALA A 70 -19.07 17.52 -6.32
CA ALA A 70 -20.44 18.05 -6.18
C ALA A 70 -21.39 17.09 -5.43
N ALA A 71 -20.85 16.15 -4.64
CA ALA A 71 -21.63 15.17 -3.91
C ALA A 71 -22.23 15.77 -2.63
N GLN A 72 -23.39 15.24 -2.21
CA GLN A 72 -23.95 15.56 -0.91
C GLN A 72 -23.04 15.00 0.19
N LEU A 73 -22.64 15.87 1.13
CA LEU A 73 -21.80 15.48 2.25
C LEU A 73 -22.65 14.88 3.37
N THR A 74 -22.11 13.85 4.02
CA THR A 74 -22.70 13.27 5.22
C THR A 74 -22.76 14.32 6.33
N ASN A 75 -23.86 14.36 7.08
CA ASN A 75 -23.99 15.26 8.22
C ASN A 75 -22.89 14.95 9.25
N LYS A 76 -22.28 16.01 9.80
CA LYS A 76 -21.23 15.94 10.83
C LYS A 76 -21.58 14.98 11.96
N ALA A 77 -22.83 15.00 12.46
CA ALA A 77 -23.25 14.15 13.58
C ALA A 77 -23.02 12.65 13.31
N TRP A 78 -23.30 12.20 12.08
CA TRP A 78 -23.06 10.82 11.68
C TRP A 78 -21.58 10.55 11.43
N ALA A 79 -20.90 11.46 10.74
CA ALA A 79 -19.48 11.31 10.40
C ALA A 79 -18.56 11.24 11.64
N THR A 80 -18.95 11.88 12.76
CA THR A 80 -18.17 11.84 14.00
C THR A 80 -18.71 10.84 15.03
N GLY A 81 -19.98 10.44 14.91
CA GLY A 81 -20.67 9.64 15.93
C GLY A 81 -20.88 8.18 15.57
N TYR A 82 -20.93 7.83 14.29
CA TYR A 82 -21.19 6.47 13.83
C TYR A 82 -19.95 5.88 13.16
N ASN A 83 -19.06 5.32 13.99
CA ASN A 83 -17.76 4.81 13.59
C ASN A 83 -17.57 3.36 14.04
N ASN A 84 -16.77 2.62 13.27
CA ASN A 84 -16.24 1.32 13.67
C ASN A 84 -14.79 1.52 14.15
N PHE A 85 -14.62 1.83 15.43
CA PHE A 85 -13.32 1.98 16.09
C PHE A 85 -13.26 0.94 17.22
N TYR A 86 -12.43 -0.09 17.05
CA TYR A 86 -12.44 -1.29 17.90
C TYR A 86 -11.22 -1.37 18.84
N GLU A 87 -10.22 -0.55 18.57
CA GLU A 87 -8.98 -0.37 19.33
C GLU A 87 -9.19 0.37 20.66
#